data_AF-A2DN51-F1
#
_entry.id   AF-A2DN51-F1
#
_cell.length_a   1.000
_cell.length_b   1.000
_cell.length_c   1.000
_cell.angle_alpha   90.00
_cell.angle_beta   90.00
_cell.angle_gamma   90.00
#
_symmetry.space_group_name_H-M   'P 1'
#
loop_
_entity.id
_entity.type
_entity.pdbx_description
1 polymer ?
#
loop_
_entity_poly.entity_id
_entity_poly.type
_entity_poly.pdbx_seq_one_letter_code
_entity_poly.pdbx_strand_id
1 'polypeptide(L)'
;MQKQEEEKQIAESFEAELASIKEKGKDLKGTERDFYTSIVQRLENNDQVLQDLRKEHTQLREELSRLTKEKRQRTRDPDLAQDIKRTTHSVNLLKKQIDKFKHQKQQAINRQTELQVQYQNLTGGEGPKDTTSERLVSLKNKLDNAEIKNQETLHLMKVYDAIVYQLQRQKMRWNSIIEAEKKEIEQKKRDLADLELIARDSVHSKNAAEMEYSRLQAKYAAKREKRNQQIQAKTAQVQQHMHVPISEDSGNDSRPKGNQSLNSQPSAVRNRNNRAQREKKDEKFRAVSSKYDQVREYFGTNDPDEIKKFFDDRKQNAETLKKQIEDLKAANAELEKQVAQRKSAIDEAEYSSHKGVGANRLLNEAKKMLLKSKEDLAESEKEMFSQQNFKENVESGIYHLADEMQLVQKEPLKVNNTGERLDWIIQTITKIKGSLEDEDFVFMTICNAQVVAQKIQAENNLDIRETESSKRQPKARPGEMLRGRQQKADKGEFVSRVMDRNAIKALAQRTAQAKAEAAAKARKQ
;
A
#
# COMPACT_ATOMS: atom_id res chain seq x y z
N MET A 1 -71.08 102.76 51.76
CA MET A 1 -71.13 101.93 52.97
C MET A 1 -71.84 102.62 54.12
N GLN A 2 -71.55 103.90 54.42
CA GLN A 2 -72.27 104.66 55.47
C GLN A 2 -73.82 104.65 55.38
N LYS A 3 -74.41 104.78 54.18
CA LYS A 3 -75.88 104.69 54.00
C LYS A 3 -76.50 103.32 54.30
N GLN A 4 -75.75 102.22 54.15
CA GLN A 4 -76.26 100.87 54.42
C GLN A 4 -76.25 100.52 55.92
N GLU A 5 -75.41 101.19 56.71
CA GLU A 5 -75.37 101.02 58.17
C GLU A 5 -76.51 101.81 58.84
N GLU A 6 -76.85 102.99 58.34
CA GLU A 6 -78.01 103.78 58.82
C GLU A 6 -79.34 103.06 58.54
N GLU A 7 -79.51 102.44 57.37
CA GLU A 7 -80.73 101.70 57.03
C GLU A 7 -80.93 100.43 57.88
N LYS A 8 -79.85 99.79 58.35
CA LYS A 8 -79.91 98.65 59.27
C LYS A 8 -80.30 99.06 60.69
N GLN A 9 -79.74 100.15 61.21
CA GLN A 9 -80.08 100.63 62.56
C GLN A 9 -81.56 101.06 62.69
N ILE A 10 -82.13 101.64 61.63
CA ILE A 10 -83.56 102.02 61.61
C ILE A 10 -84.47 100.77 61.60
N ALA A 11 -84.04 99.68 60.97
CA ALA A 11 -84.80 98.43 60.92
C ALA A 11 -84.87 97.73 62.29
N GLU A 12 -83.71 97.63 62.97
CA GLU A 12 -83.62 97.01 64.30
C GLU A 12 -84.38 97.84 65.35
N SER A 13 -84.40 99.16 65.21
CA SER A 13 -85.22 100.07 66.03
C SER A 13 -86.72 99.81 65.89
N PHE A 14 -87.20 99.55 64.67
CA PHE A 14 -88.62 99.37 64.39
C PHE A 14 -89.14 98.01 64.86
N GLU A 15 -88.35 96.94 64.66
CA GLU A 15 -88.68 95.60 65.17
C GLU A 15 -88.74 95.59 66.71
N ALA A 16 -87.83 96.32 67.38
CA ALA A 16 -87.83 96.48 68.83
C ALA A 16 -89.05 97.26 69.35
N GLU A 17 -89.48 98.33 68.66
CA GLU A 17 -90.70 99.06 69.00
C GLU A 17 -91.97 98.21 68.79
N LEU A 18 -92.02 97.41 67.73
CA LEU A 18 -93.15 96.51 67.42
C LEU A 18 -93.28 95.41 68.48
N ALA A 19 -92.16 94.90 69.01
CA ALA A 19 -92.14 93.99 70.15
C ALA A 19 -92.67 94.65 71.44
N SER A 20 -92.32 95.91 71.69
CA SER A 20 -92.83 96.67 72.85
C SER A 20 -94.34 96.95 72.76
N ILE A 21 -94.85 97.22 71.55
CA ILE A 21 -96.29 97.40 71.29
C ILE A 21 -97.05 96.08 71.53
N LYS A 22 -96.53 94.94 71.06
CA LYS A 22 -97.12 93.61 71.36
C LYS A 22 -97.25 93.32 72.85
N GLU A 23 -96.28 93.77 73.65
CA GLU A 23 -96.29 93.55 75.09
C GLU A 23 -97.39 94.36 75.80
N LYS A 24 -97.60 95.62 75.40
CA LYS A 24 -98.63 96.50 75.95
C LYS A 24 -100.06 96.10 75.61
N GLY A 25 -100.28 95.36 74.52
CA GLY A 25 -101.61 94.87 74.12
C GLY A 25 -102.15 93.69 74.93
N LYS A 26 -101.32 93.02 75.75
CA LYS A 26 -101.71 91.79 76.48
C LYS A 26 -102.80 92.01 77.53
N ASP A 27 -102.88 93.21 78.09
CA ASP A 27 -103.78 93.55 79.21
C ASP A 27 -105.16 94.05 78.77
N LEU A 28 -105.37 94.29 77.47
CA LEU A 28 -106.66 94.69 76.91
C LEU A 28 -107.60 93.47 76.79
N LYS A 29 -108.89 93.65 77.14
CA LYS A 29 -109.95 92.61 77.06
C LYS A 29 -111.17 93.14 76.30
N GLY A 30 -111.85 92.25 75.57
CA GLY A 30 -113.04 92.58 74.77
C GLY A 30 -112.71 93.15 73.39
N THR A 31 -113.66 93.89 72.79
CA THR A 31 -113.60 94.43 71.42
C THR A 31 -112.40 95.34 71.15
N GLU A 32 -111.85 96.00 72.18
CA GLU A 32 -110.65 96.82 72.08
C GLU A 32 -109.39 95.98 71.82
N ARG A 33 -109.34 94.74 72.32
CA ARG A 33 -108.24 93.80 72.05
C ARG A 33 -108.26 93.34 70.59
N ASP A 34 -109.44 93.11 70.03
CA ASP A 34 -109.60 92.67 68.63
C ASP A 34 -109.23 93.77 67.63
N PHE A 35 -109.54 95.02 67.96
CA PHE A 35 -109.08 96.17 67.17
C PHE A 35 -107.56 96.35 67.28
N TYR A 36 -107.00 96.18 68.48
CA TYR A 36 -105.56 96.24 68.72
C TYR A 36 -104.80 95.12 67.98
N THR A 37 -105.27 93.87 68.04
CA THR A 37 -104.69 92.77 67.26
C THR A 37 -104.83 92.99 65.77
N SER A 38 -105.94 93.58 65.28
CA SER A 38 -106.07 93.96 63.86
C SER A 38 -105.06 95.03 63.43
N ILE A 39 -104.74 95.99 64.32
CA ILE A 39 -103.70 97.00 64.05
C ILE A 39 -102.31 96.37 64.09
N VAL A 40 -102.00 95.56 65.10
CA VAL A 40 -100.71 94.86 65.22
C VAL A 40 -100.50 93.93 64.02
N GLN A 41 -101.51 93.18 63.60
CA GLN A 41 -101.42 92.30 62.43
C GLN A 41 -101.21 93.07 61.12
N ARG A 42 -101.78 94.28 61.00
CA ARG A 42 -101.48 95.17 59.86
C ARG A 42 -100.07 95.73 59.91
N LEU A 43 -99.55 96.05 61.10
CA LEU A 43 -98.16 96.46 61.27
C LEU A 43 -97.18 95.32 60.96
N GLU A 44 -97.48 94.09 61.40
CA GLU A 44 -96.71 92.89 61.06
C GLU A 44 -96.72 92.61 59.55
N ASN A 45 -97.88 92.72 58.89
CA ASN A 45 -97.97 92.56 57.44
C ASN A 45 -97.17 93.65 56.71
N ASN A 46 -97.20 94.90 57.17
CA ASN A 46 -96.40 95.97 56.57
C ASN A 46 -94.90 95.76 56.78
N ASP A 47 -94.48 95.28 57.95
CA ASP A 47 -93.09 94.96 58.23
C ASP A 47 -92.59 93.80 57.35
N GLN A 48 -93.42 92.77 57.17
CA GLN A 48 -93.14 91.66 56.24
C GLN A 48 -92.99 92.16 54.79
N VAL A 49 -93.91 93.01 54.32
CA VAL A 49 -93.82 93.61 52.97
C VAL A 49 -92.57 94.47 52.82
N LEU A 50 -92.16 95.22 53.85
CA LEU A 50 -90.92 96.00 53.83
C LEU A 50 -89.68 95.11 53.80
N GLN A 51 -89.67 94.00 54.55
CA GLN A 51 -88.59 93.01 54.48
C GLN A 51 -88.47 92.39 53.09
N ASP A 52 -89.60 92.05 52.46
CA ASP A 52 -89.61 91.46 51.12
C ASP A 52 -89.17 92.46 50.04
N LEU A 53 -89.63 93.71 50.10
CA LEU A 53 -89.16 94.79 49.22
C LEU A 53 -87.66 95.06 49.37
N ARG A 54 -87.12 95.00 50.60
CA ARG A 54 -85.68 95.13 50.83
C ARG A 54 -84.92 93.98 50.18
N LYS A 55 -85.37 92.74 50.35
CA LYS A 55 -84.75 91.56 49.71
C LYS A 55 -84.73 91.71 48.19
N GLU A 56 -85.85 92.08 47.58
CA GLU A 56 -85.93 92.33 46.14
C GLU A 56 -84.98 93.43 45.69
N HIS A 57 -84.89 94.55 46.43
CA HIS A 57 -83.96 95.63 46.08
C HIS A 57 -82.48 95.19 46.16
N THR A 58 -82.11 94.36 47.15
CA THR A 58 -80.77 93.72 47.18
C THR A 58 -80.55 92.80 45.98
N GLN A 59 -81.50 91.95 45.64
CA GLN A 59 -81.41 91.03 44.50
C GLN A 59 -81.26 91.79 43.17
N LEU A 60 -82.04 92.85 42.97
CA LEU A 60 -81.93 93.71 41.79
C LEU A 60 -80.58 94.41 41.70
N ARG A 61 -79.98 94.82 42.83
CA ARG A 61 -78.61 95.37 42.83
C ARG A 61 -77.56 94.33 42.48
N GLU A 62 -77.72 93.09 42.95
CA GLU A 62 -76.83 91.99 42.60
C GLU A 62 -76.94 91.64 41.11
N GLU A 63 -78.15 91.57 40.56
CA GLU A 63 -78.37 91.38 39.12
C GLU A 63 -77.81 92.52 38.29
N LEU A 64 -78.00 93.78 38.72
CA LEU A 64 -77.46 94.94 38.03
C LEU A 64 -75.93 94.95 38.07
N SER A 65 -75.33 94.53 39.18
CA SER A 65 -73.88 94.33 39.30
C SER A 65 -73.37 93.21 38.36
N ARG A 66 -74.10 92.09 38.28
CA ARG A 66 -73.81 90.97 37.37
C ARG A 66 -73.88 91.43 35.91
N LEU A 67 -74.97 92.08 35.51
CA LEU A 67 -75.18 92.59 34.15
C LEU A 67 -74.16 93.67 33.79
N THR A 68 -73.74 94.52 34.74
CA THR A 68 -72.70 95.53 34.51
C THR A 68 -71.33 94.87 34.29
N LYS A 69 -71.00 93.81 35.03
CA LYS A 69 -69.78 93.01 34.82
C LYS A 69 -69.81 92.28 33.47
N GLU A 70 -70.94 91.69 33.11
CA GLU A 70 -71.12 90.99 31.84
C GLU A 70 -71.07 91.96 30.65
N LYS A 71 -71.69 93.15 30.76
CA LYS A 71 -71.57 94.22 29.75
C LYS A 71 -70.12 94.65 29.56
N ARG A 72 -69.35 94.83 30.64
CA ARG A 72 -67.91 95.16 30.56
C ARG A 72 -67.08 94.05 29.89
N GLN A 73 -67.47 92.79 30.05
CA GLN A 73 -66.82 91.66 29.37
C GLN A 73 -67.19 91.59 27.89
N ARG A 74 -68.45 91.92 27.52
CA ARG A 74 -68.91 91.96 26.13
C ARG A 74 -68.45 93.20 25.35
N THR A 75 -68.25 94.34 25.99
CA THR A 75 -67.69 95.57 25.34
C THR A 75 -66.18 95.58 25.24
N ARG A 76 -65.49 94.53 25.68
CA ARG A 76 -64.08 94.32 25.38
C ARG A 76 -64.03 93.65 24.01
N ASP A 77 -64.16 94.44 22.95
CA ASP A 77 -63.83 93.97 21.60
C ASP A 77 -62.46 93.27 21.69
N PRO A 78 -62.34 92.01 21.28
CA PRO A 78 -61.04 91.35 21.26
C PRO A 78 -60.14 92.19 20.37
N ASP A 79 -59.00 92.65 20.89
CA ASP A 79 -58.02 93.41 20.12
C ASP A 79 -57.33 92.46 19.13
N LEU A 80 -58.08 92.09 18.08
CA LEU A 80 -57.65 91.22 16.98
C LEU A 80 -56.36 91.76 16.36
N ALA A 81 -56.14 93.08 16.38
CA ALA A 81 -54.91 93.67 15.88
C ALA A 81 -53.69 93.30 16.74
N GLN A 82 -53.82 93.22 18.07
CA GLN A 82 -52.74 92.78 18.94
C GLN A 82 -52.46 91.28 18.80
N ASP A 83 -53.49 90.45 18.65
CA ASP A 83 -53.32 89.00 18.45
C ASP A 83 -52.76 88.68 17.05
N ILE A 84 -53.17 89.41 16.01
CA ILE A 84 -52.57 89.34 14.68
C ILE A 84 -51.10 89.75 14.75
N LYS A 85 -50.74 90.79 15.53
CA LYS A 85 -49.33 91.17 15.72
C LYS A 85 -48.52 90.08 16.43
N ARG A 86 -49.06 89.45 17.48
CA ARG A 86 -48.40 88.36 18.22
C ARG A 86 -48.20 87.12 17.36
N THR A 87 -49.22 86.71 16.62
CA THR A 87 -49.16 85.57 15.70
C THR A 87 -48.21 85.86 14.53
N THR A 88 -48.25 87.06 13.96
CA THR A 88 -47.30 87.50 12.92
C THR A 88 -45.85 87.48 13.43
N HIS A 89 -45.63 87.92 14.68
CA HIS A 89 -44.30 87.87 15.29
C HIS A 89 -43.83 86.42 15.48
N SER A 90 -44.70 85.52 15.96
CA SER A 90 -44.40 84.08 16.09
C SER A 90 -44.07 83.44 14.74
N VAL A 91 -44.86 83.72 13.70
CA VAL A 91 -44.61 83.26 12.32
C VAL A 91 -43.27 83.76 11.81
N ASN A 92 -42.90 85.02 12.07
CA ASN A 92 -41.60 85.55 11.68
C ASN A 92 -40.44 84.90 12.43
N LEU A 93 -40.63 84.54 13.70
CA LEU A 93 -39.64 83.82 14.49
C LEU A 93 -39.43 82.39 13.96
N LEU A 94 -40.52 81.70 13.65
CA LEU A 94 -40.51 80.37 13.03
C LEU A 94 -39.86 80.40 11.64
N LYS A 95 -40.15 81.41 10.82
CA LYS A 95 -39.47 81.62 9.53
C LYS A 95 -37.95 81.75 9.69
N LYS A 96 -37.49 82.57 10.63
CA LYS A 96 -36.05 82.70 10.95
C LYS A 96 -35.42 81.37 11.38
N GLN A 97 -36.13 80.57 12.17
CA GLN A 97 -35.66 79.24 12.56
C GLN A 97 -35.57 78.29 11.37
N ILE A 98 -36.58 78.28 10.49
CA ILE A 98 -36.59 77.48 9.26
C ILE A 98 -35.42 77.88 8.35
N ASP A 99 -35.17 79.18 8.17
CA ASP A 99 -34.06 79.65 7.33
C ASP A 99 -32.70 79.26 7.92
N LYS A 100 -32.55 79.31 9.25
CA LYS A 100 -31.35 78.81 9.95
C LYS A 100 -31.14 77.31 9.69
N PHE A 101 -32.19 76.50 9.80
CA PHE A 101 -32.11 75.06 9.54
C PHE A 101 -31.83 74.74 8.07
N LYS A 102 -32.41 75.51 7.13
CA LYS A 102 -32.09 75.39 5.69
C LYS A 102 -30.62 75.67 5.42
N HIS A 103 -30.07 76.72 6.02
CA HIS A 103 -28.65 77.04 5.86
C HIS A 103 -27.74 75.96 6.45
N GLN A 104 -28.04 75.46 7.65
CA GLN A 104 -27.29 74.35 8.28
C GLN A 104 -27.35 73.07 7.44
N LYS A 105 -28.53 72.73 6.91
CA LYS A 105 -28.69 71.59 6.00
C LYS A 105 -27.83 71.75 4.75
N GLN A 106 -27.81 72.95 4.15
CA GLN A 106 -27.00 73.21 2.96
C GLN A 106 -25.49 73.09 3.26
N GLN A 107 -25.02 73.59 4.41
CA GLN A 107 -23.63 73.41 4.83
C GLN A 107 -23.27 71.93 5.01
N ALA A 108 -24.16 71.13 5.61
CA ALA A 108 -23.94 69.70 5.80
C ALA A 108 -23.85 68.95 4.46
N ILE A 109 -24.72 69.30 3.49
CA ILE A 109 -24.68 68.73 2.13
C ILE A 109 -23.35 69.08 1.45
N ASN A 110 -22.94 70.36 1.48
CA ASN A 110 -21.68 70.78 0.88
C ASN A 110 -20.50 70.03 1.51
N ARG A 111 -20.49 69.87 2.84
CA ARG A 111 -19.45 69.12 3.55
C ARG A 111 -19.43 67.65 3.17
N GLN A 112 -20.59 67.02 3.00
CA GLN A 112 -20.70 65.65 2.54
C GLN A 112 -20.14 65.49 1.13
N THR A 113 -20.46 66.42 0.22
CA THR A 113 -19.92 66.38 -1.15
C THR A 113 -18.40 66.55 -1.18
N GLU A 114 -17.83 67.44 -0.36
CA GLU A 114 -16.37 67.57 -0.22
C GLU A 114 -15.73 66.26 0.26
N LEU A 115 -16.30 65.64 1.31
CA LEU A 115 -15.79 64.38 1.85
C LEU A 115 -15.92 63.23 0.85
N GLN A 116 -16.98 63.22 0.04
CA GLN A 116 -17.18 62.22 -1.00
C GLN A 116 -16.15 62.39 -2.13
N VAL A 117 -15.83 63.62 -2.52
CA VAL A 117 -14.76 63.91 -3.48
C VAL A 117 -13.39 63.51 -2.91
N GLN A 118 -13.12 63.80 -1.62
CA GLN A 118 -11.90 63.34 -0.96
C GLN A 118 -11.82 61.81 -0.91
N TYR A 119 -12.92 61.14 -0.58
CA TYR A 119 -12.99 59.68 -0.57
C TYR A 119 -12.78 59.07 -1.96
N GLN A 120 -13.37 59.66 -3.00
CA GLN A 120 -13.13 59.26 -4.39
C GLN A 120 -11.70 59.53 -4.84
N ASN A 121 -11.07 60.62 -4.40
CA ASN A 121 -9.66 60.87 -4.70
C ASN A 121 -8.73 59.90 -3.97
N LEU A 122 -9.11 59.45 -2.76
CA LEU A 122 -8.36 58.45 -1.99
C LEU A 122 -8.57 57.03 -2.51
N THR A 123 -9.75 56.70 -3.05
CA THR A 123 -10.05 55.37 -3.61
C THR A 123 -9.77 55.25 -5.11
N GLY A 124 -9.77 56.37 -5.85
CA GLY A 124 -9.43 56.46 -7.27
C GLY A 124 -7.94 56.63 -7.55
N GLY A 125 -7.12 56.84 -6.51
CA GLY A 125 -5.69 56.58 -6.60
C GLY A 125 -5.47 55.08 -6.66
N GLU A 126 -5.39 54.52 -7.87
CA GLU A 126 -4.87 53.16 -8.08
C GLU A 126 -3.63 52.99 -7.21
N GLY A 127 -3.67 52.05 -6.26
CA GLY A 127 -2.48 51.66 -5.52
C GLY A 127 -1.35 51.35 -6.50
N PRO A 128 -0.08 51.57 -6.12
CA PRO A 128 1.04 51.34 -7.02
C PRO A 128 0.93 49.92 -7.58
N LYS A 129 0.82 49.78 -8.91
CA LYS A 129 0.86 48.48 -9.59
C LYS A 129 2.07 47.74 -9.04
N ASP A 130 1.79 46.66 -8.31
CA ASP A 130 2.72 45.99 -7.41
C ASP A 130 3.74 45.19 -8.25
N THR A 131 4.66 45.90 -8.91
CA THR A 131 5.78 45.33 -9.68
C THR A 131 6.61 44.35 -8.85
N THR A 132 6.58 44.50 -7.53
CA THR A 132 7.15 43.57 -6.56
C THR A 132 6.43 42.22 -6.51
N SER A 133 5.10 42.19 -6.61
CA SER A 133 4.31 40.94 -6.68
C SER A 133 4.60 40.16 -7.97
N GLU A 134 4.62 40.83 -9.12
CA GLU A 134 4.98 40.20 -10.40
C GLU A 134 6.43 39.68 -10.41
N ARG A 135 7.36 40.44 -9.81
CA ARG A 135 8.74 40.01 -9.63
C ARG A 135 8.86 38.80 -8.70
N LEU A 136 8.07 38.74 -7.62
CA LEU A 136 8.02 37.59 -6.72
C LEU A 136 7.52 36.33 -7.43
N VAL A 137 6.46 36.43 -8.24
CA VAL A 137 5.95 35.32 -9.04
C VAL A 137 7.02 34.85 -10.05
N SER A 138 7.70 35.78 -10.72
CA SER A 138 8.80 35.44 -11.65
C SER A 138 9.96 34.74 -10.95
N LEU A 139 10.37 35.21 -9.76
CA LEU A 139 11.44 34.59 -8.96
C LEU A 139 11.04 33.21 -8.46
N LYS A 140 9.78 33.03 -8.05
CA LYS A 140 9.24 31.73 -7.66
C LYS A 140 9.28 30.74 -8.83
N ASN A 141 8.80 31.14 -10.01
CA ASN A 141 8.86 30.29 -11.20
C ASN A 141 10.31 29.93 -11.60
N LYS A 142 11.27 30.86 -11.40
CA LYS A 142 12.70 30.56 -11.62
C LYS A 142 13.25 29.57 -10.59
N LEU A 143 12.83 29.68 -9.34
CA LEU A 143 13.21 28.74 -8.27
C LEU A 143 12.66 27.34 -8.56
N ASP A 144 11.36 27.23 -8.87
CA ASP A 144 10.70 25.97 -9.20
C ASP A 144 11.38 25.31 -10.43
N ASN A 145 11.68 26.09 -11.47
CA ASN A 145 12.43 25.59 -12.63
C ASN A 145 13.85 25.13 -12.28
N ALA A 146 14.54 25.82 -11.37
CA ALA A 146 15.85 25.40 -10.91
C ALA A 146 15.77 24.11 -10.08
N GLU A 147 14.72 23.95 -9.29
CA GLU A 147 14.47 22.75 -8.49
C GLU A 147 14.14 21.54 -9.38
N ILE A 148 13.29 21.71 -10.40
CA ILE A 148 13.02 20.67 -11.41
C ILE A 148 14.32 20.23 -12.09
N LYS A 149 15.13 21.18 -12.55
CA LYS A 149 16.44 20.86 -13.17
C LYS A 149 17.39 20.14 -12.21
N ASN A 150 17.38 20.51 -10.94
CA ASN A 150 18.18 19.83 -9.93
C ASN A 150 17.70 18.39 -9.70
N GLN A 151 16.39 18.18 -9.60
CA GLN A 151 15.80 16.84 -9.49
C GLN A 151 16.09 15.97 -10.73
N GLU A 152 16.01 16.55 -11.93
CA GLU A 152 16.42 15.89 -13.18
C GLU A 152 17.90 15.50 -13.15
N THR A 153 18.78 16.43 -12.74
CA THR A 153 20.22 16.17 -12.63
C THR A 153 20.52 15.05 -11.63
N LEU A 154 19.85 15.04 -10.47
CA LEU A 154 19.96 13.97 -9.48
C LEU A 154 19.46 12.63 -10.02
N HIS A 155 18.37 12.64 -10.80
CA HIS A 155 17.88 11.44 -11.47
C HIS A 155 18.89 10.92 -12.50
N LEU A 156 19.44 11.78 -13.35
CA LEU A 156 20.49 11.42 -14.30
C LEU A 156 21.72 10.85 -13.58
N MET A 157 22.14 11.45 -12.46
CA MET A 157 23.28 10.97 -11.68
C MET A 157 23.05 9.55 -11.17
N LYS A 158 21.86 9.26 -10.64
CA LYS A 158 21.46 7.89 -10.23
C LYS A 158 21.47 6.90 -11.39
N VAL A 159 21.02 7.32 -12.58
CA VAL A 159 21.04 6.48 -13.78
C VAL A 159 22.48 6.19 -14.20
N TYR A 160 23.36 7.18 -14.21
CA TYR A 160 24.78 6.98 -14.51
C TYR A 160 25.46 6.07 -13.50
N ASP A 161 25.19 6.23 -12.20
CA ASP A 161 25.71 5.33 -11.16
C ASP A 161 25.25 3.89 -11.38
N ALA A 162 23.99 3.68 -11.78
CA ALA A 162 23.47 2.35 -12.11
C ALA A 162 24.16 1.75 -13.35
N ILE A 163 24.42 2.56 -14.38
CA ILE A 163 25.15 2.14 -15.59
C ILE A 163 26.59 1.74 -15.21
N VAL A 164 27.28 2.57 -14.42
CA VAL A 164 28.65 2.29 -13.95
C VAL A 164 28.68 0.99 -13.14
N TYR A 165 27.74 0.81 -12.22
CA TYR A 165 27.63 -0.43 -11.45
C TYR A 165 27.44 -1.66 -12.35
N GLN A 166 26.57 -1.57 -13.36
CA GLN A 166 26.35 -2.67 -14.30
C GLN A 166 27.59 -2.97 -15.15
N LEU A 167 28.31 -1.93 -15.62
CA LEU A 167 29.56 -2.09 -16.35
C LEU A 167 30.66 -2.73 -15.49
N GLN A 168 30.78 -2.33 -14.21
CA GLN A 168 31.71 -2.96 -13.28
C GLN A 168 31.37 -4.43 -13.04
N ARG A 169 30.09 -4.76 -12.87
CA ARG A 169 29.63 -6.15 -12.72
C ARG A 169 29.93 -6.98 -13.97
N GLN A 170 29.71 -6.42 -15.16
CA GLN A 170 30.08 -7.06 -16.42
C GLN A 170 31.58 -7.27 -16.52
N LYS A 171 32.39 -6.25 -16.20
CA LYS A 171 33.86 -6.34 -16.18
C LYS A 171 34.35 -7.49 -15.30
N MET A 172 33.80 -7.64 -14.09
CA MET A 172 34.15 -8.74 -13.19
C MET A 172 33.83 -10.11 -13.79
N ARG A 173 32.67 -10.26 -14.45
CA ARG A 173 32.28 -11.51 -15.13
C ARG A 173 33.20 -11.81 -16.32
N TRP A 174 33.49 -10.82 -17.16
CA TRP A 174 34.37 -10.98 -18.31
C TRP A 174 35.80 -11.32 -17.91
N ASN A 175 36.33 -10.68 -16.87
CA ASN A 175 37.65 -11.02 -16.33
C ASN A 175 37.72 -12.49 -15.88
N SER A 176 36.69 -13.00 -15.20
CA SER A 176 36.64 -14.40 -14.80
C SER A 176 36.65 -15.35 -15.99
N ILE A 177 35.94 -15.02 -17.08
CA ILE A 177 35.90 -15.84 -18.30
C ILE A 177 37.27 -15.79 -18.99
N ILE A 178 37.86 -14.60 -19.12
CA ILE A 178 39.19 -14.43 -19.73
C ILE A 178 40.26 -15.21 -18.97
N GLU A 179 40.24 -15.19 -17.63
CA GLU A 179 41.21 -15.96 -16.84
C GLU A 179 40.99 -17.47 -16.93
N ALA A 180 39.75 -17.94 -17.06
CA ALA A 180 39.46 -19.35 -17.31
C ALA A 180 39.99 -19.80 -18.69
N GLU A 181 39.70 -19.02 -19.73
CA GLU A 181 40.18 -19.28 -21.11
C GLU A 181 41.72 -19.25 -21.19
N LYS A 182 42.38 -18.30 -20.52
CA LYS A 182 43.84 -18.27 -20.42
C LYS A 182 44.39 -19.55 -19.80
N LYS A 183 43.79 -20.04 -18.71
CA LYS A 183 44.20 -21.30 -18.08
C LYS A 183 44.01 -22.50 -19.00
N GLU A 184 42.91 -22.53 -19.74
CA GLU A 184 42.64 -23.59 -20.72
C GLU A 184 43.66 -23.56 -21.88
N ILE A 185 44.01 -22.38 -22.39
CA ILE A 185 45.05 -22.21 -23.40
C ILE A 185 46.40 -22.72 -22.89
N GLU A 186 46.79 -22.36 -21.66
CA GLU A 186 48.05 -22.82 -21.07
C GLU A 186 48.05 -24.33 -20.78
N GLN A 187 46.89 -24.92 -20.48
CA GLN A 187 46.77 -26.38 -20.40
C GLN A 187 46.96 -27.02 -21.78
N LYS A 188 46.26 -26.54 -22.81
CA LYS A 188 46.39 -27.04 -24.19
C LYS A 188 47.80 -26.91 -24.74
N LYS A 189 48.53 -25.83 -24.40
CA LYS A 189 49.95 -25.67 -24.76
C LYS A 189 50.83 -26.74 -24.12
N ARG A 190 50.58 -27.08 -22.84
CA ARG A 190 51.29 -28.17 -22.17
C ARG A 190 50.97 -29.51 -22.81
N ASP A 191 49.70 -29.79 -23.05
CA ASP A 191 49.27 -31.04 -23.72
C ASP A 191 49.89 -31.17 -25.13
N LEU A 192 49.99 -30.07 -25.88
CA LEU A 192 50.68 -30.06 -27.18
C LEU A 192 52.18 -30.35 -27.04
N ALA A 193 52.86 -29.75 -26.06
CA ALA A 193 54.27 -30.01 -25.80
C ALA A 193 54.53 -31.48 -25.42
N ASP A 194 53.64 -32.08 -24.62
CA ASP A 194 53.71 -33.49 -24.24
C ASP A 194 53.47 -34.40 -25.46
N LEU A 195 52.49 -34.07 -26.32
CA LEU A 195 52.24 -34.79 -27.56
C LEU A 195 53.43 -34.69 -28.54
N GLU A 196 54.08 -33.53 -28.64
CA GLU A 196 55.30 -33.36 -29.43
C GLU A 196 56.44 -34.23 -28.90
N LEU A 197 56.60 -34.35 -27.58
CA LEU A 197 57.58 -35.24 -26.97
C LEU A 197 57.28 -36.70 -27.31
N ILE A 198 56.03 -37.15 -27.12
CA ILE A 198 55.59 -38.50 -27.48
C ILE A 198 55.81 -38.78 -28.97
N ALA A 199 55.54 -37.80 -29.84
CA ALA A 199 55.76 -37.94 -31.27
C ALA A 199 57.26 -38.12 -31.59
N ARG A 200 58.15 -37.34 -30.96
CA ARG A 200 59.61 -37.49 -31.10
C ARG A 200 60.08 -38.86 -30.62
N ASP A 201 59.61 -39.32 -29.46
CA ASP A 201 59.95 -40.63 -28.89
C ASP A 201 59.44 -41.78 -29.76
N SER A 202 58.25 -41.62 -30.35
CA SER A 202 57.66 -42.59 -31.27
C SER A 202 58.46 -42.69 -32.56
N VAL A 203 58.89 -41.56 -33.14
CA VAL A 203 59.79 -41.53 -34.31
C VAL A 203 61.14 -42.15 -33.97
N HIS A 204 61.72 -41.84 -32.81
CA HIS A 204 62.97 -42.44 -32.36
C HIS A 204 62.84 -43.97 -32.22
N SER A 205 61.78 -44.44 -31.57
CA SER A 205 61.51 -45.87 -31.38
C SER A 205 61.30 -46.60 -32.71
N LYS A 206 60.57 -45.97 -33.65
CA LYS A 206 60.41 -46.48 -35.01
C LYS A 206 61.75 -46.61 -35.73
N ASN A 207 62.56 -45.55 -35.73
CA ASN A 207 63.87 -45.55 -36.38
C ASN A 207 64.80 -46.59 -35.75
N ALA A 208 64.78 -46.73 -34.43
CA ALA A 208 65.55 -47.75 -33.71
C ALA A 208 65.12 -49.18 -34.13
N ALA A 209 63.82 -49.43 -34.22
CA ALA A 209 63.28 -50.70 -34.68
C ALA A 209 63.63 -50.99 -36.16
N GLU A 210 63.54 -49.99 -37.04
CA GLU A 210 63.94 -50.10 -38.45
C GLU A 210 65.43 -50.43 -38.58
N MET A 211 66.30 -49.74 -37.82
CA MET A 211 67.74 -50.02 -37.81
C MET A 211 68.06 -51.43 -37.31
N GLU A 212 67.46 -51.88 -36.21
CA GLU A 212 67.66 -53.25 -35.69
C GLU A 212 67.12 -54.30 -36.67
N TYR A 213 65.98 -54.03 -37.32
CA TYR A 213 65.44 -54.88 -38.38
C TYR A 213 66.41 -55.01 -39.56
N SER A 214 66.91 -53.90 -40.10
CA SER A 214 67.89 -53.91 -41.20
C SER A 214 69.19 -54.63 -40.80
N ARG A 215 69.65 -54.42 -39.56
CA ARG A 215 70.83 -55.11 -39.01
C ARG A 215 70.62 -56.62 -38.92
N LEU A 216 69.46 -57.07 -38.43
CA LEU A 216 69.08 -58.47 -38.37
C LEU A 216 68.97 -59.08 -39.77
N GLN A 217 68.32 -58.39 -40.70
CA GLN A 217 68.19 -58.80 -42.09
C GLN A 217 69.57 -59.02 -42.74
N ALA A 218 70.51 -58.08 -42.57
CA ALA A 218 71.88 -58.21 -43.06
C ALA A 218 72.61 -59.40 -42.42
N LYS A 219 72.46 -59.61 -41.10
CA LYS A 219 73.04 -60.78 -40.40
C LYS A 219 72.49 -62.11 -40.95
N TYR A 220 71.19 -62.21 -41.21
CA TYR A 220 70.58 -63.41 -41.79
C TYR A 220 71.01 -63.65 -43.23
N ALA A 221 71.11 -62.59 -44.05
CA ALA A 221 71.63 -62.67 -45.41
C ALA A 221 73.07 -63.20 -45.42
N ALA A 222 73.96 -62.64 -44.59
CA ALA A 222 75.35 -63.10 -44.47
C ALA A 222 75.45 -64.55 -43.97
N LYS A 223 74.61 -64.96 -42.99
CA LYS A 223 74.54 -66.37 -42.55
C LYS A 223 74.09 -67.30 -43.68
N ARG A 224 73.10 -66.88 -44.48
CA ARG A 224 72.60 -67.65 -45.62
C ARG A 224 73.67 -67.78 -46.70
N GLU A 225 74.41 -66.71 -46.98
CA GLU A 225 75.52 -66.71 -47.93
C GLU A 225 76.64 -67.64 -47.46
N LYS A 226 77.08 -67.53 -46.20
CA LYS A 226 78.08 -68.46 -45.62
C LYS A 226 77.62 -69.91 -45.72
N ARG A 227 76.36 -70.21 -45.42
CA ARG A 227 75.79 -71.55 -45.57
C ARG A 227 75.81 -72.00 -47.04
N ASN A 228 75.44 -71.14 -47.97
CA ASN A 228 75.47 -71.45 -49.39
C ASN A 228 76.89 -71.70 -49.89
N GLN A 229 77.88 -70.91 -49.45
CA GLN A 229 79.30 -71.12 -49.74
C GLN A 229 79.77 -72.47 -49.17
N GLN A 230 79.39 -72.81 -47.93
CA GLN A 230 79.70 -74.13 -47.34
C GLN A 230 79.07 -75.29 -48.11
N ILE A 231 77.81 -75.15 -48.55
CA ILE A 231 77.14 -76.15 -49.38
C ILE A 231 77.87 -76.27 -50.73
N GLN A 232 78.17 -75.16 -51.40
CA GLN A 232 78.91 -75.17 -52.67
C GLN A 232 80.29 -75.82 -52.53
N ALA A 233 81.05 -75.48 -51.47
CA ALA A 233 82.34 -76.10 -51.18
C ALA A 233 82.20 -77.62 -50.95
N LYS A 234 81.19 -78.06 -50.19
CA LYS A 234 80.91 -79.50 -50.00
C LYS A 234 80.48 -80.17 -51.31
N THR A 235 79.63 -79.55 -52.11
CA THR A 235 79.23 -80.08 -53.42
C THR A 235 80.42 -80.18 -54.37
N ALA A 236 81.32 -79.21 -54.38
CA ALA A 236 82.56 -79.25 -55.16
C ALA A 236 83.51 -80.35 -54.67
N GLN A 237 83.66 -80.54 -53.36
CA GLN A 237 84.41 -81.68 -52.78
C GLN A 237 83.80 -83.03 -53.19
N VAL A 238 82.48 -83.16 -53.16
CA VAL A 238 81.77 -84.38 -53.61
C VAL A 238 81.96 -84.60 -55.12
N GLN A 239 81.92 -83.54 -55.95
CA GLN A 239 82.21 -83.65 -57.38
C GLN A 239 83.68 -84.04 -57.65
N GLN A 240 84.63 -83.55 -56.85
CA GLN A 240 86.04 -83.99 -56.91
C GLN A 240 86.18 -85.46 -56.49
N HIS A 241 85.48 -85.91 -55.45
CA HIS A 241 85.46 -87.31 -55.02
C HIS A 241 84.75 -88.24 -56.03
N MET A 242 83.71 -87.76 -56.72
CA MET A 242 83.03 -88.46 -57.81
C MET A 242 83.91 -88.64 -59.06
N HIS A 243 84.93 -87.80 -59.23
CA HIS A 243 85.94 -87.94 -60.30
C HIS A 243 87.10 -88.88 -59.94
N VAL A 244 87.09 -89.49 -58.75
CA VAL A 244 87.97 -90.60 -58.37
C VAL A 244 87.23 -91.92 -58.65
N PRO A 245 87.68 -92.75 -59.61
CA PRO A 245 87.05 -94.02 -59.88
C PRO A 245 87.54 -95.06 -58.87
N ILE A 246 86.80 -95.27 -57.77
CA ILE A 246 87.01 -96.38 -56.83
C ILE A 246 85.62 -96.81 -56.36
N SER A 247 85.08 -97.89 -56.92
CA SER A 247 85.18 -99.26 -56.39
C SER A 247 84.46 -99.42 -55.05
N GLU A 248 83.38 -100.20 -55.10
CA GLU A 248 82.95 -101.21 -54.12
C GLU A 248 82.88 -100.84 -52.62
N ASP A 249 81.65 -100.92 -52.11
CA ASP A 249 81.22 -101.83 -51.02
C ASP A 249 80.61 -101.20 -49.75
N SER A 250 79.48 -101.80 -49.35
CA SER A 250 78.88 -101.90 -48.00
C SER A 250 78.33 -100.62 -47.33
N GLY A 251 77.13 -100.58 -46.71
CA GLY A 251 76.14 -101.59 -46.35
C GLY A 251 75.33 -101.11 -45.11
N ASN A 252 74.09 -101.60 -45.00
CA ASN A 252 73.31 -101.82 -43.76
C ASN A 252 72.40 -100.72 -43.13
N ASP A 253 71.14 -100.71 -43.58
CA ASP A 253 69.93 -101.25 -42.91
C ASP A 253 69.70 -101.09 -41.38
N SER A 254 68.52 -100.57 -40.98
CA SER A 254 67.63 -101.17 -39.95
C SER A 254 66.46 -100.25 -39.53
N ARG A 255 65.24 -100.62 -39.96
CA ARG A 255 63.96 -100.32 -39.27
C ARG A 255 63.75 -101.34 -38.13
N PRO A 256 62.78 -101.13 -37.21
CA PRO A 256 61.56 -101.93 -37.33
C PRO A 256 60.24 -101.25 -36.87
N LYS A 257 59.14 -101.74 -37.46
CA LYS A 257 57.73 -101.55 -37.03
C LYS A 257 57.36 -102.69 -36.05
N GLY A 258 56.49 -102.40 -35.07
CA GLY A 258 55.93 -103.40 -34.13
C GLY A 258 54.40 -103.42 -34.16
N ASN A 259 53.84 -104.62 -34.29
CA ASN A 259 52.49 -104.98 -34.71
C ASN A 259 51.42 -104.94 -33.61
N GLN A 260 50.18 -104.74 -34.08
CA GLN A 260 48.93 -105.10 -33.42
C GLN A 260 48.79 -106.64 -33.31
N SER A 261 48.19 -107.12 -32.22
CA SER A 261 47.63 -108.48 -32.15
C SER A 261 46.33 -108.49 -31.34
N LEU A 262 45.33 -109.14 -31.93
CA LEU A 262 43.97 -109.33 -31.44
C LEU A 262 43.89 -110.63 -30.61
N ASN A 263 42.90 -110.63 -29.70
CA ASN A 263 42.12 -111.78 -29.24
C ASN A 263 42.48 -112.42 -27.88
N SER A 264 41.68 -112.11 -26.86
CA SER A 264 41.02 -113.09 -25.96
C SER A 264 40.26 -112.37 -24.83
N GLN A 265 38.94 -112.62 -24.76
CA GLN A 265 38.10 -112.36 -23.59
C GLN A 265 38.33 -113.48 -22.57
N PRO A 266 38.44 -113.18 -21.26
CA PRO A 266 37.24 -113.08 -20.42
C PRO A 266 37.37 -112.01 -19.34
N SER A 267 36.72 -110.85 -19.48
CA SER A 267 36.54 -109.95 -18.32
C SER A 267 35.50 -108.82 -18.51
N ALA A 268 34.31 -109.09 -19.07
CA ALA A 268 33.29 -108.04 -19.21
C ALA A 268 32.96 -107.31 -17.88
N VAL A 269 33.05 -107.98 -16.73
CA VAL A 269 32.82 -107.38 -15.39
C VAL A 269 34.05 -106.63 -14.86
N ARG A 270 35.26 -107.15 -15.07
CA ARG A 270 36.52 -106.48 -14.66
C ARG A 270 36.81 -105.26 -15.54
N ASN A 271 36.46 -105.29 -16.82
CA ASN A 271 36.51 -104.14 -17.72
C ASN A 271 35.47 -103.08 -17.41
N ARG A 272 34.28 -103.43 -16.90
CA ARG A 272 33.27 -102.42 -16.53
C ARG A 272 33.68 -101.66 -15.26
N ASN A 273 34.23 -102.35 -14.26
CA ASN A 273 34.78 -101.69 -13.06
C ASN A 273 36.07 -100.90 -13.36
N ASN A 274 36.97 -101.41 -14.20
CA ASN A 274 38.14 -100.64 -14.64
C ASN A 274 37.74 -99.45 -15.53
N ARG A 275 36.72 -99.58 -16.37
CA ARG A 275 36.19 -98.46 -17.17
C ARG A 275 35.52 -97.41 -16.30
N ALA A 276 34.72 -97.79 -15.30
CA ALA A 276 34.13 -96.87 -14.35
C ALA A 276 35.18 -96.18 -13.44
N GLN A 277 36.24 -96.88 -13.04
CA GLN A 277 37.36 -96.26 -12.33
C GLN A 277 38.19 -95.34 -13.23
N ARG A 278 38.36 -95.68 -14.51
CA ARG A 278 39.06 -94.84 -15.49
C ARG A 278 38.24 -93.60 -15.82
N GLU A 279 36.93 -93.73 -15.98
CA GLU A 279 35.99 -92.63 -16.20
C GLU A 279 35.92 -91.70 -14.98
N LYS A 280 35.90 -92.22 -13.74
CA LYS A 280 36.05 -91.39 -12.53
C LYS A 280 37.41 -90.69 -12.43
N LYS A 281 38.49 -91.31 -12.92
CA LYS A 281 39.82 -90.67 -12.98
C LYS A 281 39.87 -89.60 -14.07
N ASP A 282 39.28 -89.87 -15.23
CA ASP A 282 39.19 -88.94 -16.36
C ASP A 282 38.28 -87.75 -16.03
N GLU A 283 37.19 -87.96 -15.30
CA GLU A 283 36.30 -86.90 -14.83
C GLU A 283 37.00 -86.02 -13.77
N LYS A 284 37.77 -86.62 -12.86
CA LYS A 284 38.67 -85.87 -11.97
C LYS A 284 39.72 -85.09 -12.77
N PHE A 285 40.26 -85.67 -13.84
CA PHE A 285 41.24 -84.99 -14.71
C PHE A 285 40.61 -83.81 -15.45
N ARG A 286 39.38 -83.97 -15.95
CA ARG A 286 38.61 -82.88 -16.58
C ARG A 286 38.26 -81.79 -15.58
N ALA A 287 37.84 -82.13 -14.36
CA ALA A 287 37.54 -81.16 -13.31
C ALA A 287 38.79 -80.38 -12.87
N VAL A 288 39.93 -81.06 -12.73
CA VAL A 288 41.22 -80.43 -12.40
C VAL A 288 41.71 -79.57 -13.57
N SER A 289 41.62 -80.05 -14.80
CA SER A 289 41.98 -79.27 -16.00
C SER A 289 41.12 -78.01 -16.13
N SER A 290 39.80 -78.13 -15.91
CA SER A 290 38.89 -76.97 -15.92
C SER A 290 39.27 -75.93 -14.86
N LYS A 291 39.72 -76.36 -13.67
CA LYS A 291 40.26 -75.42 -12.66
C LYS A 291 41.57 -74.77 -13.09
N TYR A 292 42.47 -75.50 -13.74
CA TYR A 292 43.70 -74.91 -14.29
C TYR A 292 43.42 -73.96 -15.45
N ASP A 293 42.43 -74.25 -16.29
CA ASP A 293 42.02 -73.36 -17.38
C ASP A 293 41.38 -72.07 -16.83
N GLN A 294 40.57 -72.18 -15.76
CA GLN A 294 40.07 -71.00 -15.03
C GLN A 294 41.22 -70.18 -14.44
N VAL A 295 42.19 -70.82 -13.77
CA VAL A 295 43.38 -70.11 -13.24
C VAL A 295 44.16 -69.44 -14.37
N ARG A 296 44.35 -70.11 -15.51
CA ARG A 296 45.00 -69.54 -16.69
C ARG A 296 44.24 -68.34 -17.23
N GLU A 297 42.91 -68.42 -17.29
CA GLU A 297 42.05 -67.35 -17.80
C GLU A 297 42.11 -66.11 -16.89
N TYR A 298 42.17 -66.29 -15.57
CA TYR A 298 42.24 -65.19 -14.62
C TYR A 298 43.65 -64.56 -14.48
N PHE A 299 44.71 -65.36 -14.52
CA PHE A 299 46.09 -64.89 -14.26
C PHE A 299 46.94 -64.77 -15.53
N GLY A 300 46.49 -65.28 -16.68
CA GLY A 300 47.24 -65.32 -17.93
C GLY A 300 48.40 -66.33 -17.97
N THR A 301 48.66 -67.01 -16.85
CA THR A 301 49.77 -67.96 -16.66
C THR A 301 49.33 -69.12 -15.74
N ASN A 302 50.00 -70.28 -15.87
CA ASN A 302 49.84 -71.41 -14.94
C ASN A 302 51.06 -71.58 -14.02
N ASP A 303 52.04 -70.67 -14.11
CA ASP A 303 53.23 -70.73 -13.27
C ASP A 303 52.86 -70.27 -11.85
N PRO A 304 52.98 -71.14 -10.83
CA PRO A 304 52.66 -70.79 -9.45
C PRO A 304 53.52 -69.63 -8.91
N ASP A 305 54.75 -69.46 -9.40
CA ASP A 305 55.64 -68.40 -8.92
C ASP A 305 55.22 -67.01 -9.44
N GLU A 306 54.72 -66.93 -10.68
CA GLU A 306 54.18 -65.70 -11.26
C GLU A 306 52.86 -65.29 -10.60
N ILE A 307 51.98 -66.26 -10.31
CA ILE A 307 50.72 -66.01 -9.58
C ILE A 307 51.03 -65.50 -8.17
N LYS A 308 52.02 -66.10 -7.48
CA LYS A 308 52.43 -65.64 -6.15
C LYS A 308 52.98 -64.21 -6.19
N LYS A 309 53.83 -63.89 -7.17
CA LYS A 309 54.31 -62.51 -7.38
C LYS A 309 53.16 -61.53 -7.61
N PHE A 310 52.16 -61.89 -8.41
CA PHE A 310 50.98 -61.05 -8.63
C PHE A 310 50.23 -60.73 -7.32
N PHE A 311 50.07 -61.73 -6.43
CA PHE A 311 49.46 -61.50 -5.12
C PHE A 311 50.35 -60.65 -4.19
N ASP A 312 51.65 -60.89 -4.19
CA ASP A 312 52.61 -60.11 -3.40
C ASP A 312 52.66 -58.65 -3.86
N ASP A 313 52.71 -58.39 -5.17
CA ASP A 313 52.66 -57.04 -5.76
C ASP A 313 51.34 -56.34 -5.45
N ARG A 314 50.21 -57.06 -5.53
CA ARG A 314 48.90 -56.51 -5.17
C ARG A 314 48.80 -56.19 -3.68
N LYS A 315 49.43 -57.00 -2.82
CA LYS A 315 49.50 -56.77 -1.38
C LYS A 315 50.38 -55.55 -1.06
N GLN A 316 51.54 -55.44 -1.69
CA GLN A 316 52.42 -54.28 -1.57
C GLN A 316 51.75 -52.99 -2.07
N ASN A 317 51.03 -53.04 -3.20
CA ASN A 317 50.25 -51.92 -3.70
C ASN A 317 49.13 -51.53 -2.73
N ALA A 318 48.43 -52.51 -2.14
CA ALA A 318 47.41 -52.26 -1.13
C ALA A 318 47.99 -51.63 0.15
N GLU A 319 49.16 -52.06 0.60
CA GLU A 319 49.87 -51.47 1.74
C GLU A 319 50.33 -50.03 1.43
N THR A 320 50.85 -49.80 0.23
CA THR A 320 51.27 -48.46 -0.23
C THR A 320 50.08 -47.50 -0.31
N LEU A 321 48.94 -47.94 -0.86
CA LEU A 321 47.71 -47.15 -0.91
C LEU A 321 47.15 -46.86 0.49
N LYS A 322 47.19 -47.84 1.41
CA LYS A 322 46.79 -47.60 2.81
C LYS A 322 47.65 -46.52 3.46
N LYS A 323 48.97 -46.57 3.26
CA LYS A 323 49.90 -45.57 3.77
C LYS A 323 49.60 -44.17 3.18
N GLN A 324 49.37 -44.07 1.87
CA GLN A 324 48.98 -42.82 1.24
C GLN A 324 47.65 -42.26 1.77
N ILE A 325 46.68 -43.12 2.06
CA ILE A 325 45.40 -42.71 2.68
C ILE A 325 45.63 -42.17 4.11
N GLU A 326 46.50 -42.80 4.88
CA GLU A 326 46.85 -42.33 6.23
C GLU A 326 47.60 -40.99 6.19
N ASP A 327 48.57 -40.85 5.29
CA ASP A 327 49.32 -39.60 5.09
C ASP A 327 48.39 -38.44 4.66
N LEU A 328 47.44 -38.70 3.75
CA LEU A 328 46.44 -37.71 3.33
C LEU A 328 45.46 -37.34 4.45
N LYS A 329 45.07 -38.29 5.31
CA LYS A 329 44.25 -37.99 6.48
C LYS A 329 45.00 -37.12 7.48
N ALA A 330 46.28 -37.40 7.72
CA ALA A 330 47.12 -36.56 8.57
C ALA A 330 47.29 -35.15 8.00
N ALA A 331 47.53 -35.03 6.69
CA ALA A 331 47.61 -33.73 6.03
C ALA A 331 46.30 -32.94 6.09
N ASN A 332 45.14 -33.58 5.93
CA ASN A 332 43.84 -32.93 6.09
C ASN A 332 43.61 -32.45 7.53
N ALA A 333 43.95 -33.25 8.54
CA ALA A 333 43.83 -32.84 9.93
C ALA A 333 44.72 -31.63 10.26
N GLU A 334 45.94 -31.58 9.72
CA GLU A 334 46.84 -30.44 9.87
C GLU A 334 46.30 -29.19 9.15
N LEU A 335 45.75 -29.34 7.94
CA LEU A 335 45.08 -28.25 7.22
C LEU A 335 43.87 -27.70 7.98
N GLU A 336 43.04 -28.57 8.55
CA GLU A 336 41.91 -28.16 9.39
C GLU A 336 42.37 -27.36 10.61
N LYS A 337 43.45 -27.80 11.26
CA LYS A 337 44.07 -27.08 12.37
C LYS A 337 44.60 -25.72 11.94
N GLN A 338 45.26 -25.62 10.79
CA GLN A 338 45.73 -24.33 10.24
C GLN A 338 44.58 -23.40 9.87
N VAL A 339 43.48 -23.93 9.32
CA VAL A 339 42.27 -23.14 9.05
C VAL A 339 41.66 -22.62 10.34
N ALA A 340 41.56 -23.46 11.38
CA ALA A 340 41.06 -23.03 12.69
C ALA A 340 41.96 -21.96 13.32
N GLN A 341 43.28 -22.13 13.27
CA GLN A 341 44.25 -21.13 13.75
C GLN A 341 44.14 -19.81 12.98
N ARG A 342 44.02 -19.85 11.65
CA ARG A 342 43.85 -18.63 10.85
C ARG A 342 42.51 -17.96 11.09
N LYS A 343 41.43 -18.72 11.30
CA LYS A 343 40.13 -18.16 11.70
C LYS A 343 40.23 -17.47 13.05
N SER A 344 40.82 -18.11 14.06
CA SER A 344 41.07 -17.50 15.37
C SER A 344 41.94 -16.25 15.24
N ALA A 345 42.99 -16.27 14.42
CA ALA A 345 43.85 -15.11 14.20
C ALA A 345 43.14 -13.98 13.45
N ILE A 346 42.22 -14.29 12.52
CA ILE A 346 41.35 -13.31 11.87
C ILE A 346 40.40 -12.71 12.91
N ASP A 347 39.74 -13.55 13.71
CA ASP A 347 38.83 -13.09 14.76
C ASP A 347 39.59 -12.21 15.77
N GLU A 348 40.76 -12.63 16.25
CA GLU A 348 41.62 -11.84 17.15
C GLU A 348 42.15 -10.55 16.51
N ALA A 349 42.48 -10.54 15.22
CA ALA A 349 42.85 -9.33 14.48
C ALA A 349 41.66 -8.39 14.30
N GLU A 350 40.46 -8.94 14.09
CA GLU A 350 39.20 -8.21 14.03
C GLU A 350 38.82 -7.63 15.40
N TYR A 351 39.14 -8.30 16.51
CA TYR A 351 38.90 -7.78 17.86
C TYR A 351 39.99 -6.79 18.34
N SER A 352 41.25 -6.95 17.92
CA SER A 352 42.38 -6.14 18.38
C SER A 352 42.68 -4.90 17.51
N SER A 353 42.16 -4.84 16.27
CA SER A 353 42.34 -3.68 15.39
C SER A 353 41.53 -2.47 15.88
N HIS A 354 42.16 -1.64 16.71
CA HIS A 354 41.64 -0.39 17.29
C HIS A 354 41.24 0.71 16.27
N LYS A 355 41.19 0.44 14.96
CA LYS A 355 40.93 1.46 13.93
C LYS A 355 39.78 1.18 12.94
N GLY A 356 38.91 0.19 13.15
CA GLY A 356 37.83 -0.02 12.16
C GLY A 356 36.64 -0.92 12.48
N VAL A 357 36.44 -1.35 13.73
CA VAL A 357 35.54 -2.49 14.03
C VAL A 357 34.07 -2.09 14.22
N GLY A 358 33.74 -0.79 14.28
CA GLY A 358 32.35 -0.35 14.29
C GLY A 358 31.68 -0.41 12.92
N ALA A 359 32.39 -0.01 11.86
CA ALA A 359 31.74 0.37 10.61
C ALA A 359 31.02 -0.78 9.90
N ASN A 360 31.68 -1.92 9.65
CA ASN A 360 31.05 -3.02 8.89
C ASN A 360 29.99 -3.77 9.71
N ARG A 361 30.18 -3.94 11.02
CA ARG A 361 29.17 -4.54 11.89
C ARG A 361 27.97 -3.61 12.05
N LEU A 362 28.18 -2.31 12.29
CA LEU A 362 27.09 -1.32 12.31
C LEU A 362 26.39 -1.24 10.97
N LEU A 363 27.10 -1.38 9.85
CA LEU A 363 26.51 -1.33 8.51
C LEU A 363 25.67 -2.59 8.24
N ASN A 364 26.09 -3.76 8.72
CA ASN A 364 25.31 -4.99 8.64
C ASN A 364 24.11 -4.98 9.59
N GLU A 365 24.26 -4.50 10.82
CA GLU A 365 23.16 -4.32 11.77
C GLU A 365 22.18 -3.25 11.26
N ALA A 366 22.66 -2.13 10.72
CA ALA A 366 21.84 -1.09 10.10
C ALA A 366 21.11 -1.61 8.85
N LYS A 367 21.76 -2.44 8.01
CA LYS A 367 21.09 -3.11 6.89
C LYS A 367 19.99 -4.05 7.37
N LYS A 368 20.23 -4.80 8.46
CA LYS A 368 19.24 -5.70 9.05
C LYS A 368 18.06 -4.93 9.64
N MET A 369 18.33 -3.83 10.35
CA MET A 369 17.30 -2.92 10.88
C MET A 369 16.50 -2.25 9.76
N LEU A 370 17.18 -1.82 8.68
CA LEU A 370 16.53 -1.25 7.50
C LEU A 370 15.61 -2.26 6.82
N LEU A 371 16.05 -3.52 6.68
CA LEU A 371 15.25 -4.57 6.10
C LEU A 371 13.99 -4.82 6.94
N LYS A 372 14.16 -4.97 8.26
CA LYS A 372 13.06 -5.17 9.19
C LYS A 372 12.07 -3.99 9.15
N SER A 373 12.57 -2.76 9.18
CA SER A 373 11.71 -1.56 9.10
C SER A 373 10.94 -1.47 7.78
N LYS A 374 11.49 -1.97 6.67
CA LYS A 374 10.78 -2.04 5.39
C LYS A 374 9.70 -3.12 5.38
N GLU A 375 9.96 -4.27 6.02
CA GLU A 375 8.96 -5.34 6.20
C GLU A 375 7.80 -4.84 7.07
N ASP A 376 8.11 -4.22 8.21
CA ASP A 376 7.12 -3.63 9.12
C ASP A 376 6.28 -2.54 8.41
N LEU A 377 6.91 -1.71 7.57
CA LEU A 377 6.21 -0.69 6.77
C LEU A 377 5.25 -1.33 5.76
N ALA A 378 5.70 -2.36 5.03
CA ALA A 378 4.86 -3.03 4.05
C ALA A 378 3.67 -3.76 4.70
N GLU A 379 3.86 -4.31 5.90
CA GLU A 379 2.77 -4.90 6.69
C GLU A 379 1.77 -3.83 7.13
N SER A 380 2.25 -2.69 7.66
CA SER A 380 1.41 -1.57 8.04
C SER A 380 0.64 -0.96 6.87
N GLU A 381 1.26 -0.81 5.69
CA GLU A 381 0.59 -0.35 4.46
C GLU A 381 -0.54 -1.30 4.05
N LYS A 382 -0.32 -2.60 4.18
CA LYS A 382 -1.34 -3.62 3.88
C LYS A 382 -2.50 -3.57 4.86
N GLU A 383 -2.22 -3.39 6.16
CA GLU A 383 -3.26 -3.22 7.19
C GLU A 383 -4.07 -1.94 6.94
N MET A 384 -3.40 -0.82 6.66
CA MET A 384 -4.04 0.45 6.32
C MET A 384 -4.96 0.32 5.09
N PHE A 385 -4.50 -0.35 4.03
CA PHE A 385 -5.33 -0.59 2.85
C PHE A 385 -6.54 -1.47 3.17
N SER A 386 -6.37 -2.49 4.02
CA SER A 386 -7.49 -3.33 4.46
C SER A 386 -8.51 -2.54 5.30
N GLN A 387 -8.04 -1.66 6.19
CA GLN A 387 -8.91 -0.80 6.99
C GLN A 387 -9.63 0.24 6.14
N GLN A 388 -8.95 0.81 5.14
CA GLN A 388 -9.57 1.73 4.20
C GLN A 388 -10.68 1.04 3.40
N ASN A 389 -10.41 -0.12 2.82
CA ASN A 389 -11.45 -0.90 2.12
C ASN A 389 -12.61 -1.27 3.06
N PHE A 390 -12.32 -1.62 4.31
CA PHE A 390 -13.36 -1.90 5.30
C PHE A 390 -14.21 -0.65 5.56
N LYS A 391 -13.58 0.52 5.76
CA LYS A 391 -14.27 1.79 5.93
C LYS A 391 -15.15 2.12 4.72
N GLU A 392 -14.62 2.04 3.50
CA GLU A 392 -15.37 2.30 2.27
C GLU A 392 -16.59 1.36 2.13
N ASN A 393 -16.43 0.07 2.49
CA ASN A 393 -17.53 -0.89 2.51
C ASN A 393 -18.58 -0.54 3.57
N VAL A 394 -18.18 -0.08 4.76
CA VAL A 394 -19.11 0.36 5.81
C VAL A 394 -19.83 1.63 5.39
N GLU A 395 -19.12 2.61 4.83
CA GLU A 395 -19.72 3.85 4.32
C GLU A 395 -20.74 3.54 3.22
N SER A 396 -20.37 2.73 2.22
CA SER A 396 -21.29 2.27 1.18
C SER A 396 -22.50 1.53 1.75
N GLY A 397 -22.30 0.67 2.77
CA GLY A 397 -23.39 0.00 3.48
C GLY A 397 -24.34 0.96 4.19
N ILE A 398 -23.81 2.04 4.80
CA ILE A 398 -24.61 3.09 5.44
C ILE A 398 -25.39 3.89 4.38
N TYR A 399 -24.79 4.21 3.23
CA TYR A 399 -25.50 4.86 2.12
C TYR A 399 -26.64 4.00 1.60
N HIS A 400 -26.39 2.71 1.35
CA HIS A 400 -27.43 1.78 0.91
C HIS A 400 -28.55 1.66 1.94
N LEU A 401 -28.23 1.56 3.23
CA LEU A 401 -29.23 1.48 4.28
C LEU A 401 -30.05 2.78 4.37
N ALA A 402 -29.42 3.95 4.23
CA ALA A 402 -30.10 5.23 4.17
C ALA A 402 -31.09 5.32 2.98
N ASP A 403 -30.71 4.78 1.83
CA ASP A 403 -31.56 4.73 0.63
C ASP A 403 -32.75 3.76 0.81
N GLU A 404 -32.56 2.62 1.48
CA GLU A 404 -33.67 1.73 1.85
C GLU A 404 -34.60 2.37 2.88
N MET A 405 -34.06 3.09 3.87
CA MET A 405 -34.87 3.75 4.90
C MET A 405 -35.78 4.86 4.33
N GLN A 406 -35.44 5.46 3.18
CA GLN A 406 -36.31 6.39 2.48
C GLN A 406 -37.60 5.75 1.92
N LEU A 407 -37.66 4.41 1.82
CA LEU A 407 -38.89 3.70 1.45
C LEU A 407 -39.92 3.71 2.59
N VAL A 408 -39.45 3.78 3.83
CA VAL A 408 -40.28 3.63 5.04
C VAL A 408 -40.52 4.98 5.74
N GLN A 409 -39.95 6.07 5.23
CA GLN A 409 -40.17 7.40 5.78
C GLN A 409 -40.32 8.46 4.68
N LYS A 410 -41.27 9.38 4.85
CA LYS A 410 -41.62 10.43 3.86
C LYS A 410 -40.69 11.65 3.90
N GLU A 411 -39.97 11.85 5.00
CA GLU A 411 -39.05 12.98 5.15
C GLU A 411 -37.72 12.71 4.46
N PRO A 412 -37.27 13.60 3.54
CA PRO A 412 -36.01 13.41 2.85
C PRO A 412 -34.82 13.65 3.79
N LEU A 413 -33.84 12.75 3.75
CA LEU A 413 -32.60 12.85 4.49
C LEU A 413 -31.79 14.07 4.01
N LYS A 414 -31.58 15.08 4.87
CA LYS A 414 -30.83 16.31 4.55
C LYS A 414 -29.37 16.29 5.01
N VAL A 415 -28.86 15.13 5.38
CA VAL A 415 -27.58 14.97 6.09
C VAL A 415 -26.50 14.43 5.15
N ASN A 416 -25.32 15.05 5.14
CA ASN A 416 -24.23 14.69 4.21
C ASN A 416 -23.13 13.83 4.86
N ASN A 417 -23.02 13.81 6.18
CA ASN A 417 -21.97 13.09 6.91
C ASN A 417 -22.39 11.65 7.25
N THR A 418 -21.51 10.66 7.02
CA THR A 418 -21.81 9.23 7.19
C THR A 418 -22.19 8.85 8.64
N GLY A 419 -21.56 9.47 9.64
CA GLY A 419 -21.89 9.23 11.05
C GLY A 419 -23.29 9.70 11.42
N GLU A 420 -23.64 10.93 11.03
CA GLU A 420 -24.97 11.50 11.29
C GLU A 420 -26.08 10.78 10.49
N ARG A 421 -25.75 10.20 9.33
CA ARG A 421 -26.68 9.32 8.59
C ARG A 421 -26.97 8.04 9.37
N LEU A 422 -25.96 7.41 9.97
CA LEU A 422 -26.15 6.22 10.80
C LEU A 422 -26.99 6.53 12.04
N ASP A 423 -26.75 7.66 12.69
CA ASP A 423 -27.55 8.11 13.84
C ASP A 423 -29.02 8.34 13.45
N TRP A 424 -29.26 8.95 12.28
CA TRP A 424 -30.61 9.09 11.74
C TRP A 424 -31.26 7.74 11.47
N ILE A 425 -30.55 6.80 10.85
CA ILE A 425 -31.05 5.43 10.61
C ILE A 425 -31.44 4.76 11.93
N ILE A 426 -30.59 4.82 12.95
CA ILE A 426 -30.85 4.21 14.27
C ILE A 426 -32.08 4.82 14.92
N GLN A 427 -32.21 6.15 14.89
CA GLN A 427 -33.38 6.84 15.44
C GLN A 427 -34.66 6.48 14.70
N THR A 428 -34.61 6.41 13.37
CA THR A 428 -35.76 6.05 12.54
C THR A 428 -36.19 4.60 12.76
N ILE A 429 -35.25 3.65 12.80
CA ILE A 429 -35.55 2.24 13.11
C ILE A 429 -36.16 2.11 14.50
N THR A 430 -35.62 2.81 15.50
CA THR A 430 -36.15 2.77 16.87
C THR A 430 -37.58 3.30 16.95
N LYS A 431 -37.88 4.39 16.22
CA LYS A 431 -39.25 4.93 16.12
C LYS A 431 -40.20 3.95 15.41
N ILE A 432 -39.81 3.42 14.26
CA ILE A 432 -40.62 2.46 13.50
C ILE A 432 -40.88 1.21 14.32
N LYS A 433 -39.87 0.69 15.04
CA LYS A 433 -40.02 -0.47 15.92
C LYS A 433 -41.07 -0.20 17.01
N GLY A 434 -41.01 0.96 17.68
CA GLY A 434 -42.01 1.33 18.68
C GLY A 434 -43.42 1.49 18.09
N SER A 435 -43.54 1.98 16.85
CA SER A 435 -44.82 2.05 16.15
C SER A 435 -45.35 0.70 15.71
N LEU A 436 -44.48 -0.24 15.32
CA LEU A 436 -44.86 -1.61 14.93
C LEU A 436 -45.27 -2.50 16.12
N GLU A 437 -44.90 -2.12 17.35
CA GLU A 437 -45.32 -2.80 18.58
C GLU A 437 -46.77 -2.42 18.99
N ASP A 438 -47.38 -1.43 18.33
CA ASP A 438 -48.79 -1.04 18.51
C ASP A 438 -49.69 -1.86 17.56
N GLU A 439 -50.65 -2.60 18.12
CA GLU A 439 -51.50 -3.55 17.38
C GLU A 439 -52.42 -2.85 16.37
N ASP A 440 -52.73 -1.57 16.59
CA ASP A 440 -53.57 -0.76 15.70
C ASP A 440 -52.77 -0.04 14.59
N PHE A 441 -51.45 -0.22 14.54
CA PHE A 441 -50.59 0.50 13.61
C PHE A 441 -50.63 -0.05 12.18
N VAL A 442 -51.06 0.79 11.25
CA VAL A 442 -51.13 0.44 9.82
C VAL A 442 -49.80 0.76 9.13
N PHE A 443 -49.01 -0.26 8.81
CA PHE A 443 -47.70 -0.16 8.14
C PHE A 443 -47.69 0.71 6.87
N MET A 444 -48.78 0.71 6.09
CA MET A 444 -48.89 1.50 4.86
C MET A 444 -48.83 3.02 5.09
N THR A 445 -49.02 3.50 6.32
CA THR A 445 -49.00 4.93 6.65
C THR A 445 -47.59 5.53 6.64
N ILE A 446 -46.58 4.74 6.96
CA ILE A 446 -45.16 5.16 7.00
C ILE A 446 -44.46 4.98 5.65
N CYS A 447 -44.89 4.02 4.83
CA CYS A 447 -44.34 3.80 3.50
C CYS A 447 -44.44 5.05 2.60
N ASN A 448 -43.32 5.39 1.95
CA ASN A 448 -43.25 6.45 0.96
C ASN A 448 -43.65 5.88 -0.42
N ALA A 449 -44.95 5.91 -0.71
CA ALA A 449 -45.52 5.34 -1.93
C ALA A 449 -44.86 5.84 -3.23
N GLN A 450 -44.35 7.07 -3.24
CA GLN A 450 -43.72 7.66 -4.41
C GLN A 450 -42.32 7.06 -4.69
N VAL A 451 -41.51 6.86 -3.64
CA VAL A 451 -40.17 6.24 -3.77
C VAL A 451 -40.29 4.76 -4.07
N VAL A 452 -41.28 4.08 -3.49
CA VAL A 452 -41.58 2.67 -3.78
C VAL A 452 -41.98 2.50 -5.26
N ALA A 453 -42.86 3.36 -5.78
CA ALA A 453 -43.24 3.32 -7.19
C ALA A 453 -42.06 3.59 -8.14
N GLN A 454 -41.15 4.50 -7.76
CA GLN A 454 -39.94 4.79 -8.54
C GLN A 454 -38.95 3.62 -8.55
N LYS A 455 -38.71 2.94 -7.42
CA LYS A 455 -37.87 1.74 -7.39
C LYS A 455 -38.45 0.59 -8.22
N ILE A 456 -39.76 0.37 -8.15
CA ILE A 456 -40.47 -0.65 -8.95
C ILE A 456 -40.37 -0.37 -10.46
N GLN A 457 -40.34 0.90 -10.87
CA GLN A 457 -40.15 1.29 -12.27
C GLN A 457 -38.69 1.20 -12.74
N ALA A 458 -37.72 1.47 -11.86
CA ALA A 458 -36.29 1.39 -12.19
C ALA A 458 -35.80 -0.06 -12.31
N GLU A 459 -36.29 -0.95 -11.45
CA GLU A 459 -36.02 -2.39 -11.47
C GLU A 459 -37.17 -3.11 -12.18
N ASN A 460 -37.17 -3.10 -13.51
CA ASN A 460 -38.15 -3.86 -14.31
C ASN A 460 -38.24 -5.33 -13.82
N ASN A 461 -39.29 -5.66 -13.06
CA ASN A 461 -39.59 -6.92 -12.33
C ASN A 461 -39.29 -6.96 -10.81
N LEU A 462 -39.72 -5.97 -10.04
CA LEU A 462 -39.75 -6.04 -8.57
C LEU A 462 -41.07 -6.70 -8.10
N ASP A 463 -41.06 -8.02 -7.86
CA ASP A 463 -42.20 -8.75 -7.27
C ASP A 463 -42.15 -8.67 -5.74
N ILE A 464 -43.07 -7.89 -5.15
CA ILE A 464 -43.18 -7.67 -3.70
C ILE A 464 -43.49 -8.97 -2.92
N ARG A 465 -43.95 -10.04 -3.61
CA ARG A 465 -44.23 -11.34 -2.98
C ARG A 465 -43.03 -12.28 -2.95
N GLU A 466 -42.02 -12.07 -3.80
CA GLU A 466 -40.76 -12.80 -3.72
C GLU A 466 -39.87 -12.15 -2.65
N THR A 467 -40.09 -12.50 -1.38
CA THR A 467 -39.08 -12.19 -0.34
C THR A 467 -37.74 -12.79 -0.77
N GLU A 468 -36.71 -11.94 -0.87
CA GLU A 468 -35.35 -12.17 -1.38
C GLU A 468 -34.53 -13.23 -0.60
N SER A 469 -35.07 -14.43 -0.39
CA SER A 469 -34.34 -15.56 0.17
C SER A 469 -33.77 -16.46 -0.94
N SER A 470 -34.43 -16.54 -2.10
CA SER A 470 -34.05 -17.43 -3.21
C SER A 470 -32.95 -16.87 -4.13
N LYS A 471 -32.79 -15.54 -4.17
CA LYS A 471 -31.74 -14.85 -4.96
C LYS A 471 -30.50 -14.47 -4.15
N ARG A 472 -30.44 -14.83 -2.86
CA ARG A 472 -29.19 -14.75 -2.09
C ARG A 472 -28.19 -15.76 -2.65
N GLN A 473 -27.39 -15.33 -3.63
CA GLN A 473 -26.02 -15.82 -3.73
C GLN A 473 -25.45 -15.74 -2.31
N PRO A 474 -24.97 -16.85 -1.71
CA PRO A 474 -24.40 -16.79 -0.38
C PRO A 474 -23.26 -15.77 -0.42
N LYS A 475 -23.48 -14.60 0.19
CA LYS A 475 -22.41 -13.64 0.43
C LYS A 475 -21.37 -14.39 1.25
N ALA A 476 -20.24 -14.70 0.62
CA ALA A 476 -19.09 -15.28 1.29
C ALA A 476 -18.84 -14.48 2.56
N ARG A 477 -18.75 -15.18 3.70
CA ARG A 477 -18.52 -14.55 5.00
C ARG A 477 -17.30 -13.63 4.89
N PRO A 478 -17.26 -12.47 5.58
CA PRO A 478 -16.04 -11.69 5.73
C PRO A 478 -14.98 -12.56 6.42
N GLY A 479 -14.14 -13.22 5.62
CA GLY A 479 -13.25 -14.32 6.02
C GLY A 479 -13.12 -15.44 4.98
N GLU A 480 -14.12 -15.67 4.12
CA GLU A 480 -14.09 -16.69 3.05
C GLU A 480 -13.62 -16.16 1.69
N MET A 481 -13.74 -14.84 1.42
CA MET A 481 -13.10 -14.23 0.23
C MET A 481 -11.56 -14.27 0.28
N LEU A 482 -10.97 -14.55 1.43
CA LEU A 482 -9.54 -14.82 1.59
C LEU A 482 -9.17 -16.32 1.45
N ARG A 483 -10.15 -17.23 1.35
CA ARG A 483 -9.90 -18.67 1.11
C ARG A 483 -10.29 -19.16 -0.28
N GLY A 484 -11.17 -18.47 -1.00
CA GLY A 484 -11.55 -18.84 -2.37
C GLY A 484 -10.51 -18.56 -3.47
N ARG A 485 -9.46 -17.78 -3.15
CA ARG A 485 -8.27 -17.61 -4.00
C ARG A 485 -6.98 -18.11 -3.33
N GLN A 486 -7.12 -19.04 -2.39
CA GLN A 486 -6.07 -20.02 -2.15
C GLN A 486 -6.23 -21.11 -3.21
N GLN A 487 -5.71 -20.85 -4.42
CA GLN A 487 -4.99 -21.94 -5.06
C GLN A 487 -4.03 -22.44 -3.99
N LYS A 488 -4.16 -23.70 -3.61
CA LYS A 488 -3.18 -24.38 -2.78
C LYS A 488 -1.81 -24.01 -3.34
N ALA A 489 -1.10 -23.12 -2.65
CA ALA A 489 0.33 -23.12 -2.72
C ALA A 489 0.68 -24.48 -2.14
N ASP A 490 0.87 -25.44 -3.05
CA ASP A 490 1.42 -26.73 -2.71
C ASP A 490 2.61 -26.47 -1.81
N LYS A 491 2.52 -27.03 -0.61
CA LYS A 491 3.65 -27.20 0.28
C LYS A 491 4.76 -27.76 -0.59
N GLY A 492 5.92 -27.11 -0.56
CA GLY A 492 7.08 -27.45 -1.37
C GLY A 492 7.31 -28.95 -1.45
N GLU A 493 6.81 -29.54 -2.53
CA GLU A 493 7.38 -30.74 -3.09
C GLU A 493 8.52 -30.22 -3.97
N PHE A 494 9.73 -30.73 -3.68
CA PHE A 494 10.94 -30.48 -4.42
C PHE A 494 10.77 -31.00 -5.86
N VAL A 495 10.04 -30.27 -6.71
CA VAL A 495 10.04 -30.52 -8.15
C VAL A 495 11.20 -29.74 -8.73
N SER A 496 12.28 -30.47 -9.00
CA SER A 496 13.41 -30.00 -9.78
C SER A 496 12.90 -29.27 -11.03
N ARG A 497 13.23 -27.98 -11.17
CA ARG A 497 13.10 -27.24 -12.43
C ARG A 497 14.08 -27.77 -13.48
N VAL A 498 13.93 -29.02 -13.85
CA VAL A 498 14.47 -29.57 -15.09
C VAL A 498 13.26 -29.68 -16.00
N MET A 499 13.23 -28.89 -17.07
CA MET A 499 12.21 -29.02 -18.11
C MET A 499 12.19 -30.48 -18.58
N ASP A 500 11.01 -31.08 -18.75
CA ASP A 500 10.90 -32.44 -19.28
C ASP A 500 11.69 -32.58 -20.58
N ARG A 501 12.32 -33.74 -20.79
CA ARG A 501 13.16 -34.00 -21.98
C ARG A 501 12.46 -33.67 -23.29
N ASN A 502 11.13 -33.85 -23.34
CA ASN A 502 10.31 -33.52 -24.50
C ASN A 502 10.12 -32.00 -24.66
N ALA A 503 10.01 -31.25 -23.57
CA ALA A 503 9.97 -29.78 -23.59
C ALA A 503 11.33 -29.19 -23.97
N ILE A 504 12.45 -29.77 -23.50
CA ILE A 504 13.81 -29.37 -23.91
C ILE A 504 14.01 -29.66 -25.41
N LYS A 505 13.60 -30.83 -25.90
CA LYS A 505 13.66 -31.17 -27.33
C LYS A 505 12.82 -30.22 -28.18
N ALA A 506 11.60 -29.91 -27.77
CA ALA A 506 10.73 -28.98 -28.49
C ALA A 506 11.32 -27.56 -28.52
N LEU A 507 11.86 -27.08 -27.40
CA LEU A 507 12.51 -25.77 -27.33
C LEU A 507 13.75 -25.71 -28.23
N ALA A 508 14.59 -26.76 -28.20
CA ALA A 508 15.78 -26.89 -29.04
C ALA A 508 15.44 -26.96 -30.54
N GLN A 509 14.39 -27.70 -30.92
CA GLN A 509 13.89 -27.74 -32.29
C GLN A 509 13.42 -26.36 -32.77
N ARG A 510 12.69 -25.64 -31.91
CA ARG A 510 12.19 -24.29 -32.22
C ARG A 510 13.32 -23.27 -32.37
N THR A 511 14.37 -23.38 -31.54
CA THR A 511 15.56 -22.52 -31.67
C THR A 511 16.38 -22.87 -32.90
N ALA A 512 16.48 -24.15 -33.26
CA ALA A 512 17.16 -24.58 -34.48
C ALA A 512 16.43 -24.10 -35.75
N GLN A 513 15.10 -24.19 -35.78
CA GLN A 513 14.28 -23.65 -36.88
C GLN A 513 14.42 -22.14 -37.01
N ALA A 514 14.34 -21.39 -35.91
CA ALA A 514 14.52 -19.95 -35.93
C ALA A 514 15.92 -19.53 -36.43
N LYS A 515 16.97 -20.27 -36.06
CA LYS A 515 18.33 -20.04 -36.60
C LYS A 515 18.45 -20.40 -38.08
N ALA A 516 17.80 -21.48 -38.54
CA ALA A 516 17.81 -21.87 -39.94
C ALA A 516 17.08 -20.83 -40.81
N GLU A 517 15.95 -20.30 -40.35
CA GLU A 517 15.22 -19.23 -41.02
C GLU A 517 16.01 -17.92 -41.06
N ALA A 518 16.69 -17.56 -39.96
CA ALA A 518 17.56 -16.39 -39.92
C ALA A 518 18.75 -16.53 -40.89
N ALA A 519 19.37 -17.71 -40.96
CA ALA A 519 20.46 -17.99 -41.90
C ALA A 519 19.99 -18.01 -43.37
N ALA A 520 18.77 -18.50 -43.64
CA ALA A 520 18.19 -18.47 -44.97
C ALA A 520 17.85 -17.04 -45.44
N LYS A 521 17.38 -16.19 -44.52
CA LYS A 521 17.19 -14.75 -44.79
C LYS A 521 18.51 -14.04 -45.07
N ALA A 522 19.55 -14.35 -44.31
CA ALA A 522 20.89 -13.78 -44.49
C ALA A 522 21.62 -14.24 -45.77
N ARG A 523 21.18 -15.34 -46.41
CA ARG A 523 21.70 -15.81 -47.72
C ARG A 523 20.94 -15.26 -48.93
N LYS A 524 19.77 -14.66 -48.70
CA LYS A 524 18.95 -14.01 -49.75
C LYS A 524 19.18 -12.50 -49.84
N GLN A 525 19.86 -11.93 -48.85
CA GLN A 525 20.49 -10.62 -48.92
C GLN A 525 21.94 -10.82 -49.35
#